data_AF-A0A1H9FXC0-F1
#
_entry.id   AF-A0A1H9FXC0-F1
#
_cell.length_a   1.000
_cell.length_b   1.000
_cell.length_c   1.000
_cell.angle_alpha   90.00
_cell.angle_beta   90.00
_cell.angle_gamma   90.00
#
_symmetry.space_group_name_H-M   'P 1'
#
loop_
_entity.id
_entity.type
_entity.pdbx_description
1 polymer ?
#
loop_
_entity_poly.entity_id
_entity_poly.type
_entity_poly.pdbx_seq_one_letter_code
_entity_poly.pdbx_strand_id
1 'polypeptide(L)'
;MAFIDTFYQLERLAYLIQRKATGSPTELAAKLEVSPRTVHNLLEQLRNWGAEIAYCRERCSYYYVQPINLCFSVIQPAEDARKITGGRKNISSFLLDAEFLRWGGASLYC
;
A
#
# COMPACT_ATOMS: atom_id res chain seq x y z
N MET A 1 15.55 -12.38 -3.00
CA MET A 1 14.60 -11.45 -2.34
C MET A 1 14.47 -11.90 -0.90
N ALA A 2 14.81 -11.07 0.08
CA ALA A 2 14.57 -11.40 1.48
C ALA A 2 13.10 -11.11 1.81
N PHE A 3 12.52 -11.93 2.69
CA PHE A 3 11.09 -11.88 3.05
C PHE A 3 10.67 -10.50 3.59
N ILE A 4 11.57 -9.83 4.31
CA ILE A 4 11.33 -8.51 4.91
C ILE A 4 11.13 -7.44 3.82
N ASP A 5 11.91 -7.46 2.75
CA ASP A 5 11.80 -6.47 1.66
C ASP A 5 10.45 -6.57 0.94
N THR A 6 9.96 -7.80 0.73
CA THR A 6 8.67 -8.02 0.08
C THR A 6 7.51 -7.46 0.90
N PHE A 7 7.60 -7.52 2.22
CA PHE A 7 6.60 -6.95 3.11
C PHE A 7 6.55 -5.41 2.99
N TYR A 8 7.71 -4.74 3.03
CA TYR A 8 7.79 -3.29 2.85
C TYR A 8 7.29 -2.83 1.47
N GLN A 9 7.60 -3.60 0.42
CA GLN A 9 7.11 -3.31 -0.94
C GLN A 9 5.59 -3.44 -1.04
N LEU A 10 5.01 -4.44 -0.38
CA LEU A 10 3.57 -4.67 -0.37
C LEU A 10 2.82 -3.55 0.37
N GLU A 11 3.32 -3.15 1.54
CA GLU A 11 2.79 -2.02 2.30
C GLU A 11 2.85 -0.73 1.48
N ARG A 12 3.99 -0.46 0.85
CA ARG A 12 4.18 0.71 -0.02
C ARG A 12 3.28 0.67 -1.25
N LEU A 13 3.09 -0.49 -1.86
CA LEU A 13 2.18 -0.67 -2.99
C LEU A 13 0.75 -0.31 -2.59
N ALA A 14 0.26 -0.85 -1.48
CA ALA A 14 -1.08 -0.57 -1.00
C ALA A 14 -1.30 0.93 -0.73
N TYR A 15 -0.32 1.58 -0.10
CA TYR A 15 -0.33 3.02 0.12
C TYR A 15 -0.42 3.83 -1.19
N LEU A 16 0.33 3.43 -2.22
CA LEU A 16 0.30 4.08 -3.53
C LEU A 16 -1.04 3.90 -4.24
N ILE A 17 -1.66 2.71 -4.14
CA ILE A 17 -3.00 2.43 -4.71
C ILE A 17 -4.05 3.26 -3.99
N GLN A 18 -4.00 3.33 -2.66
CA GLN A 18 -4.93 4.13 -1.86
C GLN A 18 -4.89 5.61 -2.25
N ARG A 19 -3.70 6.15 -2.52
CA ARG A 19 -3.51 7.54 -2.98
C ARG A 19 -3.72 7.73 -4.49
N LYS A 20 -4.01 6.67 -5.26
CA LYS A 20 -4.07 6.68 -6.74
C LYS A 20 -2.81 7.30 -7.36
N ALA A 21 -1.65 7.04 -6.75
CA ALA A 21 -0.36 7.62 -7.10
C ALA A 21 0.61 6.58 -7.69
N THR A 22 0.08 5.46 -8.20
CA THR A 22 0.88 4.37 -8.75
C THR A 22 1.60 4.79 -10.04
N GLY A 23 0.91 5.52 -10.93
CA GLY A 23 1.37 5.68 -12.31
C GLY A 23 1.16 4.41 -13.13
N SER A 24 1.78 4.39 -14.31
CA SER A 24 1.83 3.23 -15.20
C SER A 24 2.53 2.03 -14.54
N PRO A 25 2.30 0.79 -15.01
CA PRO A 25 2.92 -0.40 -14.42
C PRO A 25 4.46 -0.34 -14.39
N THR A 26 5.07 0.31 -15.39
CA THR A 26 6.52 0.53 -15.48
C THR A 26 7.01 1.55 -14.46
N GLU A 27 6.29 2.65 -14.28
CA GLU A 27 6.60 3.65 -13.24
C GLU A 27 6.41 3.08 -11.83
N LEU A 28 5.37 2.26 -11.64
CA LEU A 28 5.11 1.57 -10.38
C LEU A 28 6.26 0.62 -10.02
N ALA A 29 6.77 -0.12 -11.00
CA ALA A 29 7.94 -1.00 -10.84
C ALA A 29 9.18 -0.20 -10.41
N ALA A 30 9.44 0.93 -11.07
CA ALA A 30 10.55 1.82 -10.71
C ALA A 30 10.39 2.40 -9.28
N LYS A 31 9.18 2.82 -8.90
CA LYS A 31 8.89 3.39 -7.55
C LYS A 31 9.03 2.38 -6.41
N LEU A 32 8.80 1.11 -6.69
CA LEU A 32 8.93 0.01 -5.73
C LEU A 32 10.31 -0.65 -5.80
N GLU A 33 11.18 -0.22 -6.73
CA GLU A 33 12.51 -0.80 -6.98
C GLU A 33 12.46 -2.30 -7.28
N VAL A 34 11.40 -2.73 -7.98
CA VAL A 34 11.16 -4.13 -8.34
C VAL A 34 11.02 -4.31 -9.84
N SER A 35 11.11 -5.57 -10.28
CA SER A 35 10.80 -5.92 -11.66
C SER A 35 9.28 -5.78 -11.93
N PRO A 36 8.87 -5.50 -13.18
CA PRO A 36 7.45 -5.44 -13.54
C PRO A 36 6.71 -6.76 -13.24
N ARG A 37 7.39 -7.91 -13.36
CA ARG A 37 6.82 -9.21 -12.96
C ARG A 37 6.49 -9.27 -11.46
N THR A 38 7.38 -8.73 -10.62
CA THR A 38 7.17 -8.68 -9.17
C THR A 38 6.00 -7.77 -8.81
N VAL A 39 5.79 -6.67 -9.54
CA VAL A 39 4.60 -5.80 -9.33
C VAL A 39 3.31 -6.59 -9.54
N HIS A 40 3.23 -7.40 -10.60
CA HIS A 40 2.07 -8.26 -10.83
C HIS A 40 1.87 -9.25 -9.69
N ASN A 41 2.93 -9.90 -9.21
CA ASN A 41 2.85 -10.80 -8.06
C ASN A 41 2.36 -10.10 -6.78
N LEU A 42 2.82 -8.86 -6.52
CA LEU A 42 2.38 -8.08 -5.36
C LEU A 42 0.91 -7.66 -5.47
N LEU A 43 0.46 -7.29 -6.67
CA LEU A 43 -0.95 -7.00 -6.95
C LEU A 43 -1.83 -8.24 -6.76
N GLU A 44 -1.37 -9.41 -7.21
CA GLU A 44 -2.05 -10.69 -6.98
C GLU A 44 -2.09 -11.06 -5.49
N GLN A 45 -1.03 -10.79 -4.74
CA GLN A 45 -1.04 -10.99 -3.29
C GLN A 45 -2.10 -10.13 -2.60
N LEU A 46 -2.22 -8.84 -2.97
CA LEU A 46 -3.29 -7.99 -2.45
C LEU A 46 -4.67 -8.52 -2.81
N ARG A 47 -4.86 -9.03 -4.04
CA ARG A 47 -6.12 -9.66 -4.48
C ARG A 47 -6.44 -10.92 -3.67
N ASN A 48 -5.45 -11.75 -3.39
CA ASN A 48 -5.61 -12.95 -2.56
C ASN A 48 -6.00 -12.60 -1.11
N TRP A 49 -5.66 -11.41 -0.63
CA TRP A 49 -6.07 -10.90 0.67
C TRP A 49 -7.45 -10.23 0.66
N GLY A 50 -8.15 -10.25 -0.47
CA GLY A 50 -9.51 -9.72 -0.62
C GLY A 50 -9.57 -8.30 -1.17
N ALA A 51 -8.46 -7.72 -1.65
CA ALA A 51 -8.48 -6.41 -2.27
C ALA A 51 -8.80 -6.49 -3.77
N GLU A 52 -9.98 -5.99 -4.16
CA GLU A 52 -10.31 -5.88 -5.59
C GLU A 52 -9.66 -4.63 -6.21
N ILE A 53 -8.66 -4.85 -7.07
CA ILE A 53 -7.85 -3.78 -7.68
C ILE A 53 -8.06 -3.75 -9.20
N ALA A 54 -8.44 -2.59 -9.72
CA ALA A 54 -8.57 -2.32 -11.14
C ALA A 54 -7.53 -1.26 -11.60
N TYR A 55 -7.20 -1.29 -12.89
CA TYR A 55 -6.30 -0.31 -13.51
C TYR A 55 -7.08 0.67 -14.38
N CYS A 56 -6.92 1.95 -14.12
CA CYS A 56 -7.47 3.01 -14.95
C CYS A 56 -6.45 3.43 -16.02
N ARG A 57 -6.80 3.27 -17.30
CA ARG A 57 -5.93 3.67 -18.42
C ARG A 57 -5.85 5.18 -18.62
N GLU A 58 -6.94 5.90 -18.36
CA GLU A 58 -7.00 7.36 -18.56
C GLU A 58 -6.16 8.11 -17.53
N ARG A 59 -6.19 7.67 -16.27
CA ARG A 59 -5.40 8.25 -15.18
C ARG A 59 -4.04 7.59 -15.00
N CYS A 60 -3.75 6.53 -15.76
CA CYS A 60 -2.61 5.66 -15.56
C CYS A 60 -2.41 5.31 -14.09
N SER A 61 -3.43 4.77 -13.40
CA SER A 61 -3.28 4.41 -11.99
C SER A 61 -4.18 3.26 -11.56
N TYR A 62 -3.68 2.46 -10.62
CA TYR A 62 -4.44 1.42 -9.93
C TYR A 62 -5.30 2.02 -8.82
N TYR A 63 -6.50 1.48 -8.66
CA TYR A 63 -7.44 1.88 -7.62
C TYR A 63 -8.17 0.66 -7.05
N TYR A 64 -8.65 0.79 -5.83
CA TYR A 64 -9.55 -0.19 -5.22
C TYR A 64 -10.97 -0.01 -5.73
N VAL A 65 -11.58 -1.09 -6.22
CA VAL A 65 -12.97 -1.09 -6.70
C VAL A 65 -13.93 -0.98 -5.52
N GLN A 66 -13.59 -1.62 -4.41
CA GLN A 66 -14.35 -1.59 -3.16
C GLN A 66 -13.56 -0.85 -2.08
N PRO A 67 -14.25 -0.16 -1.14
CA PRO A 67 -13.58 0.41 0.02
C PRO A 67 -13.02 -0.73 0.88
N ILE A 68 -11.71 -0.73 1.07
CA ILE A 68 -11.02 -1.69 1.93
C ILE A 68 -10.28 -0.98 3.04
N ASN A 69 -10.24 -1.61 4.21
CA ASN A 69 -9.37 -1.22 5.32
C ASN A 69 -8.23 -2.22 5.39
N LEU A 70 -7.03 -1.80 5.02
CA LEU A 70 -5.85 -2.64 5.05
C LEU A 70 -4.97 -2.24 6.25
N CYS A 71 -4.77 -3.19 7.16
CA CYS A 71 -3.95 -3.00 8.36
C CYS A 71 -2.74 -3.94 8.32
N PHE A 72 -1.55 -3.36 8.29
CA PHE A 72 -0.29 -4.07 8.48
C PHE A 72 0.19 -3.87 9.92
N SER A 73 0.13 -4.90 10.75
CA SER A 73 0.60 -4.85 12.13
C SER A 73 1.84 -5.71 12.32
N VAL A 74 2.94 -5.09 12.75
CA VAL A 74 4.13 -5.81 13.25
C VAL A 74 3.96 -5.98 14.76
N ILE A 75 4.01 -7.22 15.24
CA ILE A 75 4.00 -7.52 16.68
C ILE A 75 5.35 -7.05 17.24
N GLN A 76 5.32 -5.98 18.04
CA GLN A 76 6.49 -5.53 18.76
C GLN A 76 6.55 -6.23 20.12
N PRO A 77 7.72 -6.74 20.56
CA PRO A 77 7.87 -7.25 21.90
C PRO A 77 7.56 -6.12 22.90
N ALA A 78 6.84 -6.46 23.97
CA ALA A 78 6.53 -5.55 25.06
C ALA A 78 7.80 -5.32 25.90
N GLU A 79 8.75 -4.55 25.37
CA GLU A 79 9.90 -4.05 26.11
C GLU A 79 9.90 -2.52 26.12
N ASP A 80 10.20 -1.98 27.29
CA ASP A 80 9.68 -0.75 27.84
C ASP A 80 9.84 0.49 26.95
N ALA A 81 8.75 1.25 26.89
CA ALA A 81 8.69 2.58 26.32
C ALA A 81 9.79 3.48 26.91
N ARG A 82 10.90 3.68 26.18
CA ARG A 82 11.76 4.89 26.19
C ARG A 82 12.99 4.70 25.28
N LYS A 83 12.79 4.85 23.98
CA LYS A 83 13.85 5.39 23.11
C LYS A 83 13.23 6.13 21.94
N ILE A 84 12.86 7.39 22.19
CA ILE A 84 12.73 8.41 21.14
C ILE A 84 14.08 8.54 20.46
N THR A 85 14.31 7.71 19.44
CA THR A 85 15.45 7.88 18.53
C THR A 85 14.91 8.66 17.34
N GLY A 86 15.29 9.94 17.29
CA GLY A 86 14.96 10.81 16.16
C GLY A 86 15.36 10.16 14.84
N GLY A 87 14.38 10.04 13.95
CA GLY A 87 14.60 9.67 12.55
C GLY A 87 14.80 8.19 12.27
N ARG A 88 13.71 7.40 12.28
CA ARG A 88 13.52 6.27 11.36
C ARG A 88 12.07 6.22 10.91
N LYS A 89 11.86 6.00 9.60
CA LYS A 89 10.55 5.85 8.94
C LYS A 89 9.86 4.58 9.43
N ASN A 90 9.34 4.56 10.66
CA ASN A 90 8.33 3.60 11.05
C ASN A 90 7.04 4.06 10.38
N ILE A 91 6.69 3.43 9.26
CA ILE A 91 5.50 3.76 8.47
C ILE A 91 4.23 3.37 9.24
N SER A 92 4.35 2.52 10.26
CA SER A 92 3.26 2.14 11.17
C SER A 92 2.57 3.31 11.86
N SER A 93 3.24 4.45 12.07
CA SER A 93 2.59 5.65 12.64
C SER A 93 1.67 6.39 11.64
N PHE A 94 1.77 6.11 10.34
CA PHE A 94 0.91 6.70 9.31
C PHE A 94 -0.37 5.89 9.08
N LEU A 95 -0.49 4.69 9.67
CA LEU A 95 -1.61 3.77 9.45
C LEU A 95 -2.75 3.94 10.48
N LEU A 96 -2.72 4.98 11.31
CA LEU A 96 -3.79 5.33 12.25
C LEU A 96 -4.70 6.46 11.78
N ASP A 97 -4.73 6.78 10.48
CA ASP A 97 -5.82 7.61 9.92
C ASP A 97 -7.01 6.72 9.54
N ALA A 98 -7.53 6.00 10.53
CA ALA A 98 -8.81 5.28 10.46
C ALA A 98 -10.03 6.23 10.55
N GLU A 99 -9.82 7.56 10.42
CA GLU A 99 -10.89 8.57 10.40
C GLU A 99 -11.40 8.91 8.99
N PHE A 100 -10.87 8.30 7.92
CA PHE A 100 -11.25 8.66 6.54
C PHE A 100 -12.54 7.97 6.04
N LEU A 101 -13.41 7.52 6.95
CA LEU A 101 -14.78 7.04 6.69
C LEU A 101 -15.78 8.21 6.44
N ARG A 102 -15.34 9.26 5.72
CA ARG A 102 -16.21 10.30 5.15
C ARG A 102 -15.86 10.55 3.69
N TRP A 103 -15.74 9.50 2.90
CA TRP A 103 -15.87 9.64 1.44
C TRP A 103 -17.34 9.44 1.06
N GLY A 104 -18.14 10.46 1.40
CA GLY A 104 -19.38 10.73 0.69
C GLY A 104 -19.02 11.17 -0.73
N GLY A 105 -19.16 10.25 -1.69
CA GLY A 105 -19.32 10.62 -3.11
C GLY A 105 -18.05 10.85 -3.91
N ALA A 106 -17.06 9.96 -3.86
CA ALA A 106 -16.02 9.99 -4.87
C ALA A 106 -16.07 8.76 -5.76
N SER A 107 -16.68 8.98 -6.93
CA SER A 107 -16.26 8.42 -8.20
C SER A 107 -15.82 6.95 -8.14
N LEU A 108 -16.79 6.06 -8.25
CA LEU A 108 -16.64 4.67 -8.71
C LEU A 108 -16.14 4.59 -10.18
N TYR A 109 -15.69 5.70 -10.74
CA TYR A 109 -15.27 5.86 -12.12
C TYR A 109 -13.79 6.28 -12.13
N CYS A 110 -13.05 5.75 -13.10
CA CYS A 110 -12.03 6.50 -13.79
C CYS A 110 -12.54 7.94 -14.06
#